data_AF-A0A925E369-F1
#
_entry.id   AF-A0A925E369-F1
#
_cell.length_a   1.000
_cell.length_b   1.000
_cell.length_c   1.000
_cell.angle_alpha   90.00
_cell.angle_beta   90.00
_cell.angle_gamma   90.00
#
_symmetry.space_group_name_H-M   'P 1'
#
loop_
_entity.id
_entity.type
_entity.pdbx_description
1 polymer ?
#
loop_
_entity_poly.entity_id
_entity_poly.type
_entity_poly.pdbx_seq_one_letter_code
_entity_poly.pdbx_strand_id
1 'polypeptide(L)'
;SMIFFGLLVVLAGIWLLKKQTWWAAILLGFAAGLALTSKHSSAFTVIAVFGAIALYTITIGGFKRTKILPIVQLTAAALIAFTVFYVLNPVWWGNPLARAGTVLHERTALLDLQVNIFGGYANFADQLAGFGRQALVVRPQYYEVETWAGYIGDQIQRYESSLLSGVSIGGSLPGAIFLGGLTLLGALALIRDKLVPPETRFVMGIWAVFNLLTTTLLTPLEWQRYYLAAYPAIGLLASLGAMRLFVSLESLRLKKLSQHQ
;
A
#
# COMPACT_ATOMS: atom_id res chain seq x y z
N SER A 1 7.39 10.68 0.13
CA SER A 1 6.24 11.19 -0.66
C SER A 1 5.30 10.07 -1.11
N MET A 2 5.76 9.00 -1.79
CA MET A 2 4.91 7.91 -2.30
C MET A 2 3.94 7.33 -1.26
N ILE A 3 4.43 6.88 -0.10
CA ILE A 3 3.60 6.28 0.96
C ILE A 3 2.52 7.25 1.44
N PHE A 4 2.90 8.51 1.69
CA PHE A 4 1.99 9.55 2.17
C PHE A 4 0.85 9.78 1.19
N PHE A 5 1.15 10.04 -0.08
CA PHE A 5 0.11 10.27 -1.08
C PHE A 5 -0.71 9.00 -1.37
N GLY A 6 -0.09 7.81 -1.34
CA GLY A 6 -0.82 6.54 -1.44
C GLY A 6 -1.85 6.36 -0.33
N LEU A 7 -1.49 6.64 0.93
CA LEU A 7 -2.42 6.61 2.06
C LEU A 7 -3.50 7.69 1.94
N LEU A 8 -3.16 8.88 1.42
CA LEU A 8 -4.12 9.95 1.18
C LEU A 8 -5.17 9.54 0.12
N VAL A 9 -4.75 8.83 -0.94
CA VAL A 9 -5.67 8.26 -1.95
C VAL A 9 -6.65 7.29 -1.30
N VAL A 10 -6.16 6.38 -0.44
CA VAL A 10 -7.02 5.41 0.28
C VAL A 10 -8.01 6.15 1.18
N LEU A 11 -7.54 7.12 1.97
CA LEU A 11 -8.38 7.91 2.87
C LEU A 11 -9.44 8.71 2.11
N ALA A 12 -9.05 9.41 1.04
CA ALA A 12 -9.97 10.18 0.20
C ALA A 12 -10.99 9.27 -0.50
N GLY A 13 -10.58 8.08 -0.93
CA GLY A 13 -11.48 7.08 -1.52
C GLY A 13 -12.54 6.58 -0.53
N ILE A 14 -12.15 6.28 0.70
CA ILE A 14 -13.09 5.93 1.78
C ILE A 14 -14.01 7.11 2.09
N TRP A 15 -13.48 8.34 2.14
CA TRP A 15 -14.27 9.54 2.41
C TRP A 15 -15.30 9.82 1.33
N LEU A 16 -14.94 9.63 0.05
CA LEU A 16 -15.86 9.74 -1.08
C LEU A 16 -17.02 8.77 -0.96
N LEU A 17 -16.77 7.49 -0.64
CA LEU A 17 -17.86 6.53 -0.43
C LEU A 17 -18.77 6.89 0.75
N LYS A 18 -18.21 7.43 1.83
CA LYS A 18 -18.97 7.80 3.04
C LYS A 18 -19.81 9.06 2.89
N LYS A 19 -19.32 10.06 2.15
CA LYS A 19 -19.96 11.40 2.09
C LYS A 19 -20.53 11.75 0.73
N GLN A 20 -20.02 11.17 -0.35
CA GLN A 20 -20.46 11.41 -1.74
C GLN A 20 -20.55 12.90 -2.11
N THR A 21 -19.60 13.71 -1.62
CA THR A 21 -19.52 15.13 -1.94
C THR A 21 -18.53 15.39 -3.07
N TRP A 22 -18.77 16.46 -3.83
CA TRP A 22 -17.82 16.90 -4.88
C TRP A 22 -16.43 17.23 -4.32
N TRP A 23 -16.35 17.75 -3.09
CA TRP A 23 -15.08 17.97 -2.41
C TRP A 23 -14.29 16.67 -2.19
N ALA A 24 -14.96 15.57 -1.86
CA ALA A 24 -14.30 14.28 -1.72
C ALA A 24 -13.76 13.75 -3.05
N ALA A 25 -14.49 13.97 -4.14
CA ALA A 25 -14.04 13.62 -5.49
C ALA A 25 -12.82 14.45 -5.92
N ILE A 26 -12.85 15.76 -5.67
CA ILE A 26 -11.72 16.67 -5.94
C ILE A 26 -10.49 16.24 -5.14
N LEU A 27 -10.64 16.01 -3.83
CA LEU A 27 -9.53 15.56 -2.98
C LEU A 27 -8.96 14.21 -3.42
N LEU A 28 -9.82 13.25 -3.80
CA LEU A 28 -9.36 11.97 -4.35
C LEU A 28 -8.57 12.18 -5.64
N GLY A 29 -9.07 13.01 -6.56
CA GLY A 29 -8.38 13.32 -7.81
C GLY A 29 -7.02 13.97 -7.59
N PHE A 30 -6.95 15.01 -6.75
CA PHE A 30 -5.69 15.68 -6.41
C PHE A 30 -4.70 14.72 -5.72
N ALA A 31 -5.15 13.95 -4.73
CA ALA A 31 -4.30 12.98 -4.04
C ALA A 31 -3.74 11.93 -5.01
N ALA A 32 -4.57 11.43 -5.94
CA ALA A 32 -4.15 10.45 -6.93
C ALA A 32 -3.16 11.03 -7.95
N GLY A 33 -3.40 12.24 -8.45
CA GLY A 33 -2.47 12.93 -9.34
C GLY A 33 -1.11 13.20 -8.69
N LEU A 34 -1.10 13.61 -7.42
CA LEU A 34 0.13 13.79 -6.64
C LEU A 34 0.84 12.47 -6.35
N ALA A 35 0.09 11.40 -6.08
CA ALA A 35 0.66 10.06 -5.88
C ALA A 35 1.36 9.55 -7.15
N LEU A 36 0.72 9.70 -8.32
CA LEU A 36 1.28 9.32 -9.62
C LEU A 36 2.54 10.13 -9.95
N THR A 37 2.48 11.45 -9.72
CA THR A 37 3.62 12.37 -9.93
C THR A 37 4.80 12.01 -9.02
N SER A 38 4.52 11.62 -7.77
CA SER A 38 5.59 11.23 -6.85
C SER A 38 6.34 9.98 -7.28
N LYS A 39 5.64 8.97 -7.81
CA LYS A 39 6.23 7.72 -8.30
C LYS A 39 5.22 6.95 -9.15
N HIS A 40 5.63 6.49 -10.32
CA HIS A 40 4.77 5.70 -11.21
C HIS A 40 4.25 4.40 -10.56
N SER A 41 4.98 3.81 -9.62
CA SER A 41 4.50 2.64 -8.85
C SER A 41 3.26 2.93 -8.00
N SER A 42 2.94 4.20 -7.72
CA SER A 42 1.68 4.59 -7.08
C SER A 42 0.45 4.29 -7.95
N ALA A 43 0.63 4.04 -9.26
CA ALA A 43 -0.45 3.66 -10.15
C ALA A 43 -1.20 2.42 -9.65
N PHE A 44 -0.50 1.45 -9.04
CA PHE A 44 -1.13 0.27 -8.44
C PHE A 44 -2.10 0.64 -7.31
N THR A 45 -1.72 1.59 -6.46
CA THR A 45 -2.62 2.10 -5.40
C THR A 45 -3.82 2.84 -5.99
N VAL A 46 -3.60 3.72 -6.97
CA VAL A 46 -4.70 4.48 -7.62
C VAL A 46 -5.68 3.53 -8.31
N ILE A 47 -5.19 2.57 -9.11
CA ILE A 47 -6.01 1.57 -9.79
C ILE A 47 -6.82 0.76 -8.78
N ALA A 48 -6.19 0.28 -7.71
CA ALA A 48 -6.88 -0.52 -6.70
C ALA A 48 -7.99 0.26 -5.98
N VAL A 49 -7.73 1.52 -5.60
CA VAL A 49 -8.71 2.36 -4.89
C VAL A 49 -9.86 2.76 -5.82
N PHE A 50 -9.57 3.24 -7.03
CA PHE A 50 -10.62 3.58 -8.00
C PHE A 50 -11.45 2.36 -8.39
N GLY A 51 -10.79 1.22 -8.63
CA GLY A 51 -11.45 -0.05 -8.91
C GLY A 51 -12.34 -0.52 -7.75
N ALA A 52 -11.88 -0.39 -6.50
CA ALA A 52 -12.67 -0.72 -5.32
C ALA A 52 -13.91 0.18 -5.18
N ILE A 53 -13.77 1.49 -5.40
CA ILE A 53 -14.90 2.43 -5.36
C ILE A 53 -15.92 2.11 -6.46
N ALA A 54 -15.46 1.87 -7.68
CA ALA A 54 -16.31 1.50 -8.81
C ALA A 54 -17.07 0.20 -8.52
N LEU A 55 -16.35 -0.84 -8.08
CA LEU A 55 -16.93 -2.14 -7.77
C LEU A 55 -17.91 -2.07 -6.60
N TYR A 56 -17.59 -1.30 -5.54
CA TYR A 56 -18.49 -1.07 -4.40
C TYR A 56 -19.80 -0.41 -4.86
N THR A 57 -19.67 0.65 -5.67
CA THR A 57 -20.80 1.40 -6.21
C THR A 57 -21.71 0.51 -7.07
N ILE A 58 -21.12 -0.35 -7.91
CA ILE A 58 -21.87 -1.25 -8.78
C ILE A 58 -22.56 -2.36 -7.96
N THR A 59 -21.80 -3.08 -7.13
CA THR A 59 -22.25 -4.33 -6.49
C THR A 59 -23.07 -4.12 -5.22
N ILE A 60 -22.57 -3.33 -4.27
CA ILE A 60 -23.17 -3.20 -2.92
C ILE A 60 -24.22 -2.10 -2.88
N GLY A 61 -24.07 -1.05 -3.69
CA GLY A 61 -24.97 0.11 -3.64
C GLY A 61 -26.42 -0.09 -4.15
N GLY A 62 -26.78 -1.25 -4.73
CA GLY A 62 -28.12 -1.55 -5.30
C GLY A 62 -28.59 -0.68 -6.49
N PHE A 63 -29.09 -1.25 -7.60
CA PHE A 63 -29.46 -0.49 -8.83
C PHE A 63 -30.63 0.51 -8.64
N LYS A 64 -30.37 1.70 -8.08
CA LYS A 64 -31.31 2.83 -8.04
C LYS A 64 -30.75 4.01 -8.84
N ARG A 65 -31.63 4.87 -9.39
CA ARG A 65 -31.30 6.08 -10.18
C ARG A 65 -30.26 7.01 -9.52
N THR A 66 -30.12 6.94 -8.20
CA THR A 66 -29.13 7.68 -7.39
C THR A 66 -27.67 7.26 -7.62
N LYS A 67 -27.39 6.23 -8.44
CA LYS A 67 -26.03 5.73 -8.72
C LYS A 67 -25.22 6.48 -9.78
N ILE A 68 -25.84 7.36 -10.57
CA ILE A 68 -25.12 8.10 -11.60
C ILE A 68 -24.13 9.08 -10.95
N LEU A 69 -24.52 9.71 -9.84
CA LEU A 69 -23.69 10.73 -9.19
C LEU A 69 -22.33 10.18 -8.70
N PRO A 70 -22.24 9.06 -7.95
CA PRO A 70 -20.94 8.50 -7.57
C PRO A 70 -20.05 8.12 -8.76
N ILE A 71 -20.62 7.62 -9.85
CA ILE A 71 -19.87 7.30 -11.07
C ILE A 71 -19.32 8.59 -11.70
N VAL A 72 -20.16 9.62 -11.85
CA VAL A 72 -19.75 10.93 -12.37
C VAL A 72 -18.67 11.56 -11.49
N GLN A 73 -18.80 11.46 -10.16
CA GLN A 73 -17.79 11.92 -9.20
C GLN A 73 -16.47 11.16 -9.35
N LEU A 74 -16.52 9.83 -9.53
CA LEU A 74 -15.32 9.02 -9.74
C LEU A 74 -14.65 9.34 -11.08
N THR A 75 -15.43 9.54 -12.14
CA THR A 75 -14.93 10.00 -13.44
C THR A 75 -14.28 11.38 -13.33
N ALA A 76 -14.92 12.32 -12.64
CA ALA A 76 -14.36 13.65 -12.40
C ALA A 76 -13.06 13.57 -11.59
N ALA A 77 -13.01 12.74 -10.55
CA ALA A 77 -11.78 12.48 -9.78
C ALA A 77 -10.66 11.92 -10.67
N ALA A 78 -10.96 11.00 -11.59
CA ALA A 78 -9.99 10.45 -12.53
C ALA A 78 -9.46 11.51 -13.50
N LEU A 79 -10.33 12.38 -14.03
CA LEU A 79 -9.95 13.50 -14.90
C LEU A 79 -9.07 14.51 -14.16
N ILE A 80 -9.40 14.83 -12.91
CA ILE A 80 -8.57 15.69 -12.05
C ILE A 80 -7.20 15.04 -11.81
N ALA A 81 -7.16 13.76 -11.46
CA ALA A 81 -5.91 13.03 -11.24
C ALA A 81 -5.02 13.04 -12.48
N PHE A 82 -5.60 12.77 -13.66
CA PHE A 82 -4.90 12.83 -14.94
C PHE A 82 -4.38 14.23 -15.23
N THR A 83 -5.19 15.27 -14.99
CA THR A 83 -4.81 16.68 -15.22
C THR A 83 -3.65 17.09 -14.32
N VAL A 84 -3.75 16.80 -13.01
CA VAL A 84 -2.68 17.09 -12.04
C VAL A 84 -1.39 16.36 -12.41
N PHE A 85 -1.49 15.07 -12.75
CA PHE A 85 -0.33 14.30 -13.23
C PHE A 85 0.28 14.90 -14.50
N TYR A 86 -0.53 15.19 -15.51
CA TYR A 86 -0.05 15.72 -16.79
C TYR A 86 0.61 17.09 -16.64
N VAL A 87 0.02 18.00 -15.86
CA VAL A 87 0.56 19.35 -15.63
C VAL A 87 1.90 19.30 -14.89
N LEU A 88 2.02 18.44 -13.87
CA LEU A 88 3.22 18.37 -13.03
C LEU A 88 4.35 17.53 -13.64
N ASN A 89 4.13 16.85 -14.77
CA ASN A 89 5.15 16.01 -15.41
C ASN A 89 5.38 16.44 -16.87
N PRO A 90 6.25 17.44 -17.13
CA PRO A 90 6.52 17.96 -18.48
C PRO A 90 6.97 16.91 -19.50
N VAL A 91 7.57 15.81 -19.05
CA VAL A 91 7.98 14.69 -19.91
C VAL A 91 6.78 14.04 -20.64
N TRP A 92 5.57 14.19 -20.11
CA TRP A 92 4.34 13.67 -20.69
C TRP A 92 3.67 14.65 -21.68
N TRP A 93 4.17 15.88 -21.81
CA TRP A 93 3.60 16.86 -22.73
C TRP A 93 3.77 16.41 -24.20
N GLY A 94 2.74 16.66 -25.02
CA GLY A 94 2.70 16.25 -26.43
C GLY A 94 1.88 14.99 -26.65
N ASN A 95 2.52 13.86 -26.94
CA ASN A 95 1.84 12.58 -27.19
C ASN A 95 1.94 11.64 -25.97
N PRO A 96 1.01 11.72 -24.99
CA PRO A 96 1.09 10.94 -23.76
C PRO A 96 0.98 9.43 -23.99
N LEU A 97 0.27 8.99 -25.04
CA LEU A 97 0.15 7.58 -25.38
C LEU A 97 1.48 7.00 -25.86
N ALA A 98 2.18 7.72 -26.75
CA ALA A 98 3.53 7.32 -27.17
C ALA A 98 4.51 7.30 -25.98
N ARG A 99 4.43 8.32 -25.10
CA ARG A 99 5.26 8.38 -23.88
C ARG A 99 4.99 7.22 -22.92
N ALA A 100 3.74 6.78 -22.76
CA ALA A 100 3.41 5.60 -21.97
C ALA A 100 4.14 4.36 -22.49
N GLY A 101 4.14 4.15 -23.82
CA GLY A 101 4.88 3.06 -24.46
C GLY A 101 6.38 3.13 -24.20
N THR A 102 6.99 4.31 -24.33
CA THR A 102 8.41 4.51 -24.02
C THR A 102 8.72 4.22 -22.56
N VAL A 103 7.94 4.76 -21.60
CA VAL A 103 8.18 4.53 -20.17
C VAL A 103 8.09 3.05 -19.81
N LEU A 104 7.12 2.32 -20.37
CA LEU A 104 7.01 0.88 -20.17
C LEU A 104 8.21 0.13 -20.75
N HIS A 105 8.62 0.47 -21.98
CA HIS A 105 9.77 -0.15 -22.63
C HIS A 105 11.06 0.06 -21.82
N GLU A 106 11.37 1.31 -21.48
CA GLU A 106 12.55 1.68 -20.69
C GLU A 106 12.52 1.04 -19.30
N ARG A 107 11.34 0.93 -18.68
CA ARG A 107 11.20 0.30 -17.38
C ARG A 107 11.46 -1.20 -17.43
N THR A 108 10.97 -1.88 -18.47
CA THR A 108 11.25 -3.30 -18.71
C THR A 108 12.74 -3.51 -18.98
N ALA A 109 13.33 -2.74 -19.90
CA ALA A 109 14.76 -2.83 -20.22
C ALA A 109 15.65 -2.62 -18.99
N LEU A 110 15.32 -1.64 -18.14
CA LEU A 110 16.05 -1.39 -16.90
C LEU A 110 15.90 -2.54 -15.90
N LEU A 111 14.70 -3.11 -15.75
CA LEU A 111 14.48 -4.25 -14.86
C LEU A 111 15.21 -5.50 -15.35
N ASP A 112 15.18 -5.77 -16.65
CA ASP A 112 15.89 -6.89 -17.27
C ASP A 112 17.40 -6.75 -17.06
N LEU A 113 17.95 -5.55 -17.26
CA LEU A 113 19.36 -5.27 -16.98
C LEU A 113 19.71 -5.52 -15.52
N GLN A 114 18.88 -5.07 -14.57
CA GLN A 114 19.11 -5.29 -13.15
C GLN A 114 19.03 -6.77 -12.77
N VAL A 115 18.06 -7.52 -13.32
CA VAL A 115 17.95 -8.97 -13.11
C VAL A 115 19.16 -9.70 -13.68
N ASN A 116 19.64 -9.30 -14.86
CA ASN A 116 20.82 -9.90 -15.48
C ASN A 116 22.11 -9.64 -14.68
N ILE A 117 22.24 -8.47 -14.06
CA ILE A 117 23.45 -8.10 -13.29
C ILE A 117 23.41 -8.66 -11.86
N PHE A 118 22.28 -8.54 -11.17
CA PHE A 118 22.17 -8.84 -9.74
C PHE A 118 21.50 -10.18 -9.43
N GLY A 119 21.02 -10.89 -10.46
CA GLY A 119 20.17 -12.07 -10.31
C GLY A 119 18.74 -11.69 -9.93
N GLY A 120 17.79 -12.56 -10.27
CA GLY A 120 16.40 -12.46 -9.84
C GLY A 120 15.95 -13.72 -9.12
N TYR A 121 14.68 -13.78 -8.74
CA TYR A 121 14.11 -14.98 -8.15
C TYR A 121 14.15 -16.17 -9.12
N ALA A 122 14.56 -17.34 -8.62
CA ALA A 122 14.67 -18.54 -9.46
C ALA A 122 13.30 -19.10 -9.86
N ASN A 123 12.29 -18.92 -9.00
CA ASN A 123 10.92 -19.39 -9.21
C ASN A 123 9.95 -18.66 -8.26
N PHE A 124 8.65 -18.96 -8.38
CA PHE A 124 7.60 -18.34 -7.56
C PHE A 124 7.74 -18.62 -6.05
N ALA A 125 8.23 -19.80 -5.66
CA ALA A 125 8.41 -20.12 -4.24
C ALA A 125 9.53 -19.26 -3.62
N ASP A 126 10.62 -19.05 -4.36
CA ASP A 126 11.70 -18.14 -3.96
C ASP A 126 11.22 -16.68 -3.91
N GLN A 127 10.39 -16.26 -4.87
CA GLN A 127 9.76 -14.93 -4.86
C GLN A 127 8.85 -14.72 -3.64
N LEU A 128 8.06 -15.72 -3.25
CA LEU A 128 7.21 -15.67 -2.05
C LEU A 128 8.05 -15.64 -0.77
N ALA A 129 9.13 -16.43 -0.72
CA ALA A 129 10.06 -16.41 0.41
C ALA A 129 10.76 -15.05 0.53
N GLY A 130 11.19 -14.48 -0.61
CA GLY A 130 11.76 -13.15 -0.70
C GLY A 130 10.79 -12.06 -0.25
N PHE A 131 9.51 -12.14 -0.65
CA PHE A 131 8.47 -11.27 -0.11
C PHE A 131 8.36 -11.38 1.40
N GLY A 132 8.34 -12.59 1.97
CA GLY A 132 8.32 -12.79 3.42
C GLY A 132 9.51 -12.14 4.12
N ARG A 133 10.73 -12.31 3.60
CA ARG A 133 11.95 -11.68 4.13
C ARG A 133 11.86 -10.16 4.08
N GLN A 134 11.51 -9.59 2.92
CA GLN A 134 11.53 -8.15 2.70
C GLN A 134 10.33 -7.40 3.29
N ALA A 135 9.19 -8.07 3.47
CA ALA A 135 7.95 -7.47 3.96
C ALA A 135 7.68 -7.70 5.45
N LEU A 136 8.17 -8.81 6.03
CA LEU A 136 7.91 -9.16 7.43
C LEU A 136 9.17 -9.17 8.30
N VAL A 137 10.33 -9.59 7.77
CA VAL A 137 11.59 -9.58 8.55
C VAL A 137 12.23 -8.19 8.57
N VAL A 138 11.99 -7.37 7.55
CA VAL A 138 12.33 -5.94 7.44
C VAL A 138 13.56 -5.51 8.26
N ARG A 139 14.76 -5.71 7.70
CA ARG A 139 15.95 -4.99 8.16
C ARG A 139 16.17 -3.76 7.29
N PRO A 140 16.58 -2.61 7.85
CA PRO A 140 16.92 -1.45 7.04
C PRO A 140 17.97 -1.83 5.98
N GLN A 141 17.65 -1.59 4.72
CA GLN A 141 18.59 -1.70 3.61
C GLN A 141 19.07 -0.30 3.23
N TYR A 142 20.31 0.04 3.57
CA TYR A 142 20.90 1.35 3.26
C TYR A 142 21.47 1.45 1.85
N TYR A 143 21.83 0.31 1.25
CA TYR A 143 22.40 0.23 -0.09
C TYR A 143 22.00 -1.08 -0.77
N GLU A 144 21.95 -1.06 -2.11
CA GLU A 144 21.66 -2.24 -2.92
C GLU A 144 22.92 -3.06 -3.28
N VAL A 145 24.10 -2.43 -3.22
CA VAL A 145 25.38 -3.04 -3.64
C VAL A 145 26.42 -2.85 -2.54
N GLU A 146 27.10 -3.94 -2.16
CA GLU A 146 28.03 -3.97 -1.02
C GLU A 146 29.19 -2.97 -1.13
N THR A 147 29.61 -2.62 -2.34
CA THR A 147 30.66 -1.62 -2.56
C THR A 147 30.35 -0.26 -1.92
N TRP A 148 29.07 0.08 -1.72
CA TRP A 148 28.67 1.31 -1.03
C TRP A 148 29.00 1.31 0.47
N ALA A 149 29.12 0.14 1.10
CA ALA A 149 29.44 0.00 2.52
C ALA A 149 30.77 0.71 2.88
N GLY A 150 31.76 0.65 1.98
CA GLY A 150 33.05 1.33 2.18
C GLY A 150 32.97 2.87 2.22
N TYR A 151 31.89 3.47 1.70
CA TYR A 151 31.72 4.93 1.66
C TYR A 151 30.83 5.45 2.80
N ILE A 152 29.85 4.66 3.24
CA ILE A 152 28.82 5.09 4.20
C ILE A 152 28.70 4.22 5.46
N GLY A 153 29.55 3.21 5.62
CA GLY A 153 29.49 2.25 6.73
C GLY A 153 29.57 2.90 8.11
N ASP A 154 30.51 3.81 8.30
CA ASP A 154 30.68 4.53 9.58
C ASP A 154 29.48 5.41 9.93
N GLN A 155 28.80 5.96 8.92
CA GLN A 155 27.58 6.75 9.07
C GLN A 155 26.40 5.84 9.46
N ILE A 156 26.29 4.67 8.83
CA ILE A 156 25.27 3.66 9.15
C ILE A 156 25.45 3.18 10.60
N GLN A 157 26.66 2.79 10.98
CA GLN A 157 26.93 2.31 12.34
C GLN A 157 26.61 3.37 13.40
N ARG A 158 26.98 4.63 13.15
CA ARG A 158 26.62 5.75 14.03
C ARG A 158 25.10 5.92 14.13
N TYR A 159 24.39 5.88 13.01
CA TYR A 159 22.92 5.96 13.00
C TYR A 159 22.28 4.80 13.78
N GLU A 160 22.72 3.56 13.55
CA GLU A 160 22.15 2.37 14.22
C GLU A 160 22.42 2.33 15.72
N SER A 161 23.57 2.84 16.16
CA SER A 161 23.89 3.00 17.58
C SER A 161 23.12 4.14 18.26
N SER A 162 22.50 5.04 17.49
CA SER A 162 21.75 6.17 18.02
C SER A 162 20.35 5.78 18.48
N LEU A 163 19.76 6.59 19.36
CA LEU A 163 18.36 6.46 19.78
C LEU A 163 17.36 6.75 18.65
N LEU A 164 17.84 7.21 17.49
CA LEU A 164 17.02 7.56 16.33
C LEU A 164 16.97 6.44 15.28
N SER A 165 17.61 5.29 15.51
CA SER A 165 17.67 4.16 14.57
C SER A 165 16.30 3.53 14.25
N GLY A 166 15.28 3.85 15.06
CA GLY A 166 13.92 3.36 14.91
C GLY A 166 13.74 1.96 15.49
N VAL A 167 12.52 1.45 15.44
CA VAL A 167 12.18 0.10 15.94
C VAL A 167 11.73 -0.76 14.76
N SER A 168 12.45 -1.86 14.51
CA SER A 168 11.98 -2.88 13.57
C SER A 168 11.34 -4.04 14.33
N ILE A 169 10.01 -3.99 14.46
CA ILE A 169 9.23 -5.12 15.02
C ILE A 169 9.47 -6.39 14.20
N GLY A 170 9.65 -6.25 12.89
CA GLY A 170 9.93 -7.35 11.98
C GLY A 170 11.37 -7.89 12.03
N GLY A 171 12.34 -7.14 12.56
CA GLY A 171 13.81 -7.32 12.38
C GLY A 171 14.42 -8.70 12.68
N SER A 172 13.63 -9.61 13.24
CA SER A 172 13.99 -10.98 13.63
C SER A 172 12.91 -11.98 13.19
N LEU A 173 13.25 -13.27 13.09
CA LEU A 173 12.26 -14.30 12.74
C LEU A 173 11.06 -14.33 13.71
N PRO A 174 11.22 -14.28 15.04
CA PRO A 174 10.08 -14.19 15.97
C PRO A 174 9.24 -12.92 15.75
N GLY A 175 9.91 -11.78 15.48
CA GLY A 175 9.25 -10.51 15.17
C GLY A 175 8.42 -10.57 13.89
N ALA A 176 8.95 -11.20 12.85
CA ALA A 176 8.25 -11.44 11.58
C ALA A 176 7.04 -12.36 11.76
N ILE A 177 7.17 -13.44 12.55
CA ILE A 177 6.04 -14.33 12.89
C ILE A 177 4.96 -13.55 13.65
N PHE A 178 5.35 -12.74 14.62
CA PHE A 178 4.44 -11.90 15.39
C PHE A 178 3.71 -10.89 14.50
N LEU A 179 4.44 -10.13 13.69
CA LEU A 179 3.88 -9.15 12.75
C LEU A 179 2.98 -9.82 11.69
N GLY A 180 3.39 -10.97 11.16
CA GLY A 180 2.59 -11.77 10.25
C GLY A 180 1.28 -12.24 10.90
N GLY A 181 1.35 -12.73 12.14
CA GLY A 181 0.18 -13.12 12.93
C GLY A 181 -0.79 -11.95 13.15
N LEU A 182 -0.29 -10.77 13.54
CA LEU A 182 -1.10 -9.56 13.66
C LEU A 182 -1.73 -9.14 12.33
N THR A 183 -0.99 -9.24 11.23
CA THR A 183 -1.47 -8.91 9.89
C THR A 183 -2.61 -9.84 9.47
N LEU A 184 -2.48 -11.15 9.72
CA LEU A 184 -3.52 -12.14 9.45
C LEU A 184 -4.76 -11.92 10.32
N LEU A 185 -4.58 -11.69 11.62
CA LEU A 185 -5.68 -11.34 12.53
C LEU A 185 -6.39 -10.06 12.08
N GLY A 186 -5.62 -9.06 11.63
CA GLY A 186 -6.13 -7.84 11.04
C GLY A 186 -6.96 -8.07 9.78
N ALA A 187 -6.49 -8.92 8.87
CA ALA A 187 -7.24 -9.28 7.68
C ALA A 187 -8.55 -10.02 8.02
N LEU A 188 -8.51 -10.95 8.98
CA LEU A 188 -9.70 -11.64 9.48
C LEU A 188 -10.68 -10.67 10.15
N ALA A 189 -10.17 -9.75 10.97
CA ALA A 189 -10.97 -8.69 11.60
C ALA A 189 -11.59 -7.80 10.53
N LEU A 190 -10.82 -7.35 9.53
CA LEU A 190 -11.33 -6.53 8.44
C LEU A 190 -12.55 -7.18 7.78
N ILE A 191 -12.51 -8.48 7.52
CA ILE A 191 -13.60 -9.23 6.87
C ILE A 191 -14.79 -9.47 7.80
N ARG A 192 -14.54 -9.87 9.05
CA ARG A 192 -15.60 -10.39 9.96
C ARG A 192 -16.19 -9.32 10.87
N ASP A 193 -15.45 -8.27 11.17
CA ASP A 193 -15.81 -7.30 12.18
C ASP A 193 -16.83 -6.29 11.68
N LYS A 194 -18.07 -6.42 12.15
CA LYS A 194 -19.18 -5.52 11.82
C LYS A 194 -18.97 -4.08 12.30
N LEU A 195 -18.02 -3.83 13.20
CA LEU A 195 -17.69 -2.47 13.63
C LEU A 195 -16.92 -1.69 12.55
N VAL A 196 -16.23 -2.38 11.64
CA VAL A 196 -15.57 -1.72 10.51
C VAL A 196 -16.61 -1.37 9.46
N PRO A 197 -16.79 -0.07 9.11
CA PRO A 197 -17.75 0.33 8.09
C PRO A 197 -17.52 -0.39 6.77
N PRO A 198 -18.56 -0.80 6.04
CA PRO A 198 -18.44 -1.60 4.83
C PRO A 198 -17.61 -0.91 3.74
N GLU A 199 -17.69 0.42 3.62
CA GLU A 199 -16.88 1.21 2.67
C GLU A 199 -15.39 1.09 2.99
N THR A 200 -15.05 1.24 4.27
CA THR A 200 -13.67 1.10 4.76
C THR A 200 -13.16 -0.31 4.52
N ARG A 201 -13.95 -1.33 4.89
CA ARG A 201 -13.61 -2.73 4.68
C ARG A 201 -13.31 -3.03 3.21
N PHE A 202 -14.17 -2.55 2.32
CA PHE A 202 -14.09 -2.87 0.90
C PHE A 202 -12.88 -2.20 0.24
N VAL A 203 -12.72 -0.88 0.42
CA VAL A 203 -11.60 -0.14 -0.17
C VAL A 203 -10.28 -0.60 0.41
N MET A 204 -10.16 -0.67 1.74
CA MET A 204 -8.93 -1.10 2.40
C MET A 204 -8.59 -2.56 2.06
N GLY A 205 -9.59 -3.44 2.02
CA GLY A 205 -9.39 -4.86 1.72
C GLY A 205 -8.88 -5.09 0.30
N ILE A 206 -9.57 -4.53 -0.70
CA ILE A 206 -9.14 -4.65 -2.11
C ILE A 206 -7.78 -3.99 -2.30
N TRP A 207 -7.57 -2.77 -1.78
CA TRP A 207 -6.30 -2.07 -1.89
C TRP A 207 -5.15 -2.85 -1.24
N ALA A 208 -5.34 -3.39 -0.04
CA ALA A 208 -4.32 -4.18 0.63
C ALA A 208 -3.98 -5.44 -0.16
N VAL A 209 -4.98 -6.24 -0.54
CA VAL A 209 -4.78 -7.46 -1.33
C VAL A 209 -4.10 -7.14 -2.66
N PHE A 210 -4.55 -6.11 -3.37
CA PHE A 210 -3.97 -5.73 -4.65
C PHE A 210 -2.50 -5.30 -4.53
N ASN A 211 -2.15 -4.48 -3.53
CA ASN A 211 -0.75 -4.07 -3.33
C ASN A 211 0.13 -5.24 -2.89
N LEU A 212 -0.36 -6.13 -2.03
CA LEU A 212 0.39 -7.32 -1.61
C LEU A 212 0.62 -8.24 -2.82
N LEU A 213 -0.42 -8.54 -3.59
CA LEU A 213 -0.31 -9.39 -4.78
C LEU A 213 0.60 -8.78 -5.84
N THR A 214 0.41 -7.50 -6.20
CA THR A 214 1.25 -6.85 -7.21
C THR A 214 2.70 -6.72 -6.75
N THR A 215 2.95 -6.41 -5.47
CA THR A 215 4.31 -6.39 -4.93
C THR A 215 4.95 -7.77 -5.01
N THR A 216 4.24 -8.83 -4.61
CA THR A 216 4.77 -10.20 -4.67
C THR A 216 5.02 -10.64 -6.10
N LEU A 217 4.10 -10.39 -7.03
CA LEU A 217 4.16 -10.93 -8.39
C LEU A 217 5.06 -10.10 -9.34
N LEU A 218 5.10 -8.78 -9.16
CA LEU A 218 5.76 -7.87 -10.11
C LEU A 218 7.14 -7.40 -9.63
N THR A 219 7.62 -7.88 -8.48
CA THR A 219 8.96 -7.55 -7.99
C THR A 219 9.93 -8.68 -8.33
N PRO A 220 10.84 -8.49 -9.31
CA PRO A 220 11.76 -9.54 -9.73
C PRO A 220 13.04 -9.61 -8.88
N LEU A 221 13.28 -8.59 -8.03
CA LEU A 221 14.52 -8.38 -7.30
C LEU A 221 14.27 -8.25 -5.81
N GLU A 222 15.14 -8.84 -5.00
CA GLU A 222 15.06 -8.76 -3.54
C GLU A 222 15.64 -7.43 -2.99
N TRP A 223 15.19 -6.31 -3.53
CA TRP A 223 15.53 -4.98 -3.02
C TRP A 223 14.35 -4.40 -2.24
N GLN A 224 14.61 -4.03 -0.98
CA GLN A 224 13.61 -3.56 -0.02
C GLN A 224 12.74 -2.43 -0.57
N ARG A 225 13.32 -1.51 -1.36
CA ARG A 225 12.61 -0.36 -1.94
C ARG A 225 11.44 -0.75 -2.86
N TYR A 226 11.45 -1.96 -3.42
CA TYR A 226 10.34 -2.48 -4.23
C TYR A 226 9.17 -2.99 -3.38
N TYR A 227 9.43 -3.30 -2.11
CA TYR A 227 8.42 -3.77 -1.15
C TYR A 227 7.73 -2.63 -0.38
N LEU A 228 8.17 -1.38 -0.56
CA LEU A 228 7.62 -0.21 0.15
C LEU A 228 6.12 -0.01 -0.04
N ALA A 229 5.55 -0.45 -1.16
CA ALA A 229 4.11 -0.35 -1.41
C ALA A 229 3.29 -1.30 -0.51
N ALA A 230 3.88 -2.42 -0.07
CA ALA A 230 3.24 -3.40 0.80
C ALA A 230 3.22 -2.94 2.28
N TYR A 231 4.17 -2.12 2.71
CA TYR A 231 4.34 -1.76 4.12
C TYR A 231 3.12 -1.06 4.72
N PRO A 232 2.48 -0.08 4.05
CA PRO A 232 1.28 0.54 4.61
C PRO A 232 0.11 -0.43 4.76
N ALA A 233 -0.05 -1.37 3.83
CA ALA A 233 -1.08 -2.40 3.91
C ALA A 233 -0.84 -3.35 5.09
N ILE A 234 0.39 -3.85 5.23
CA ILE A 234 0.81 -4.70 6.36
C ILE A 234 0.64 -3.96 7.68
N GLY A 235 1.13 -2.72 7.77
CA GLY A 235 1.04 -1.90 8.99
C GLY A 235 -0.40 -1.63 9.43
N LEU A 236 -1.29 -1.27 8.50
CA LEU A 236 -2.70 -1.03 8.81
C LEU A 236 -3.43 -2.31 9.23
N LEU A 237 -3.18 -3.43 8.55
CA LEU A 237 -3.75 -4.72 8.93
C LEU A 237 -3.22 -5.17 10.31
N ALA A 238 -1.90 -5.13 10.52
CA ALA A 238 -1.31 -5.47 11.81
C ALA A 238 -1.85 -4.60 12.96
N SER A 239 -2.06 -3.30 12.71
CA SER A 239 -2.67 -2.37 13.68
C SER A 239 -4.11 -2.78 14.03
N LEU A 240 -4.90 -3.17 13.03
CA LEU A 240 -6.26 -3.66 13.24
C LEU A 240 -6.27 -4.99 14.03
N GLY A 241 -5.32 -5.89 13.73
CA GLY A 241 -5.13 -7.13 14.47
C GLY A 241 -4.75 -6.89 15.93
N ALA A 242 -3.82 -5.98 16.18
CA ALA A 242 -3.43 -5.58 17.54
C ALA A 242 -4.61 -5.00 18.32
N MET A 243 -5.37 -4.07 17.71
CA MET A 243 -6.58 -3.51 18.32
C MET A 243 -7.58 -4.60 18.73
N ARG A 244 -7.75 -5.65 17.91
CA ARG A 244 -8.63 -6.76 18.27
C ARG A 244 -8.14 -7.61 19.43
N LEU A 245 -6.84 -7.86 19.54
CA LEU A 245 -6.29 -8.52 20.72
C LEU A 245 -6.56 -7.72 21.99
N PHE A 246 -6.36 -6.40 21.97
CA PHE A 246 -6.60 -5.55 23.14
C PHE A 246 -8.08 -5.52 23.56
N VAL A 247 -9.00 -5.33 22.62
CA VAL A 247 -10.44 -5.32 22.92
C VAL A 247 -10.92 -6.66 23.48
N SER A 248 -10.41 -7.78 22.93
CA SER A 248 -10.74 -9.11 23.45
C SER A 248 -10.26 -9.30 24.89
N LEU A 249 -9.05 -8.86 25.22
CA LEU A 249 -8.50 -8.97 26.58
C LEU A 249 -9.30 -8.12 27.59
N GLU A 250 -9.68 -6.90 27.21
CA GLU A 250 -10.50 -6.03 28.06
C GLU A 250 -11.89 -6.64 28.32
N SER A 251 -12.53 -7.18 27.28
CA SER A 251 -13.84 -7.83 27.42
C SER A 251 -13.82 -9.06 28.34
N LEU A 252 -12.72 -9.82 28.34
CA LEU A 252 -12.52 -10.96 29.25
C LEU A 252 -12.28 -10.49 30.69
N ARG A 253 -11.52 -9.41 30.87
CA ARG A 253 -11.26 -8.82 32.20
C ARG A 253 -12.56 -8.34 32.85
N LEU A 254 -13.42 -7.65 32.10
CA LEU A 254 -14.70 -7.16 32.60
C LEU A 254 -15.65 -8.30 33.01
N LYS A 255 -15.73 -9.36 32.20
CA LYS A 255 -16.53 -10.56 32.53
C LYS A 255 -16.06 -11.26 33.81
N LYS A 256 -14.76 -11.28 34.07
CA LYS A 256 -14.21 -11.88 35.30
C LYS A 256 -14.57 -11.06 36.55
N LEU A 257 -14.56 -9.74 36.45
CA LEU A 257 -14.93 -8.85 37.56
C LEU A 257 -16.42 -8.97 37.91
N SER A 258 -17.30 -9.11 36.91
CA SER A 258 -18.75 -9.27 37.16
C SER A 258 -19.14 -10.62 37.78
N GLN A 259 -18.26 -11.64 37.76
CA GLN A 259 -18.51 -12.94 38.39
C GLN A 259 -18.17 -12.96 39.89
N HIS A 260 -17.49 -11.93 40.40
CA HIS A 260 -17.08 -11.81 41.79
C HIS A 260 -17.91 -10.78 42.57
N GLN A 261 -18.97 -10.24 41.97
CA GLN A 261 -19.97 -9.38 42.60
C GLN A 261 -21.27 -10.16 42.75
#